data_AF-A0A7C1AK29-F1
#
_entry.id   AF-A0A7C1AK29-F1
#
_cell.length_a   1.000
_cell.length_b   1.000
_cell.length_c   1.000
_cell.angle_alpha   90.00
_cell.angle_beta   90.00
_cell.angle_gamma   90.00
#
_symmetry.space_group_name_H-M   'P 1'
#
loop_
_entity.id
_entity.type
_entity.pdbx_description
1 polymer ?
#
loop_
_entity_poly.entity_id
_entity_poly.type
_entity_poly.pdbx_seq_one_letter_code
_entity_poly.pdbx_strand_id
1 'polypeptide(L)'
;MSHKNLFFMSRHHHLAVLLVLLVTVCFVFQSSAQQLKPELYSGLKYRYIGPPGNRTSAVVGVPGDEMVYYIGASSGGIWKTGDGGINWFPVFDNQPAQSIGALAIARSDANIVWAGTGEPFVRSNISIGNGVYKSTDGGKTWQHKGLALTGRIGRVVIDPQNPNIVLVAALGHCYGPQQERGVFRTTDGGNTWKRVLFADENTGCFEIAMDPNNPRILFAGMWPIIIRTWGRESGGPNGGIWMSRDEGVSWKHLTGHGLPDPPIGKVGIAIAPSNSKVVYALMETGTPNRGVLWRSGDGGENWQLVSYDRILNERPHYASRIMVNPADENEVYFAANSHSITYDGGITTERSHWSGDSHDMWADPLLPDRMMISDDGGVVITLNRGKSWKRIKLPNAQMYHVAVDNQIPYYVYGGKQDGSGYKGPGTASGRNDAEWQATAGGECGFIVPDPVDPNIVWGGSYNAGFTRVDYRTGHQKTVKIWPESAYGAPAGILKYRFNWTFPIAISPFDHNKVYAGSQFVHVTTDGGASWQVISPDLSTNDQSKMDYSGGLTKDNLGVEYGCIVFAIAESPVEQ
;
A
#
# COMPACT_ATOMS: atom_id res chain seq x y z
N MET A 1 52.23 19.87 75.25
CA MET A 1 52.75 18.71 74.47
C MET A 1 51.55 17.86 74.08
N SER A 2 51.31 17.40 72.85
CA SER A 2 51.98 17.51 71.56
C SER A 2 50.98 17.02 70.50
N HIS A 3 50.98 17.68 69.35
CA HIS A 3 50.49 17.31 68.03
C HIS A 3 49.91 15.90 67.81
N LYS A 4 48.69 15.84 67.23
CA LYS A 4 48.41 15.17 65.94
C LYS A 4 46.95 15.43 65.49
N ASN A 5 46.72 16.66 65.06
CA ASN A 5 45.81 16.94 63.95
C ASN A 5 46.61 16.78 62.64
N LEU A 6 45.89 16.63 61.52
CA LEU A 6 46.36 16.39 60.13
C LEU A 6 46.60 14.92 59.79
N PHE A 7 45.55 14.19 59.41
CA PHE A 7 45.63 13.22 58.29
C PHE A 7 44.26 12.76 57.75
N PHE A 8 43.13 13.17 58.35
CA PHE A 8 41.81 12.63 57.96
C PHE A 8 40.94 13.51 57.05
N MET A 9 41.33 14.75 56.74
CA MET A 9 40.50 15.65 55.90
C MET A 9 40.95 15.80 54.43
N SER A 10 42.06 15.18 53.97
CA SER A 10 42.45 15.31 52.55
C SER A 10 41.87 14.22 51.64
N ARG A 11 41.53 13.02 52.15
CA ARG A 11 41.06 11.91 51.29
C ARG A 11 39.65 12.11 50.72
N HIS A 12 38.75 12.81 51.40
CA HIS A 12 37.38 13.00 50.93
C HIS A 12 37.23 14.17 49.93
N HIS A 13 38.10 15.18 49.98
CA HIS A 13 38.11 16.25 48.97
C HIS A 13 38.69 15.74 47.64
N HIS A 14 39.74 14.91 47.67
CA HIS A 14 40.29 14.35 46.43
C HIS A 14 39.35 13.35 45.75
N LEU A 15 38.57 12.56 46.51
CA LEU A 15 37.57 11.64 45.94
C LEU A 15 36.36 12.38 45.36
N ALA A 16 35.87 13.43 46.02
CA ALA A 16 34.75 14.24 45.53
C ALA A 16 35.14 15.07 44.30
N VAL A 17 36.36 15.61 44.26
CA VAL A 17 36.88 16.31 43.08
C VAL A 17 37.16 15.33 41.93
N LEU A 18 37.62 14.10 42.20
CA LEU A 18 37.73 13.07 41.16
C LEU A 18 36.36 12.61 40.64
N LEU A 19 35.35 12.45 41.51
CA LEU A 19 34.00 12.06 41.08
C LEU A 19 33.32 13.17 40.29
N VAL A 20 33.51 14.44 40.68
CA VAL A 20 33.00 15.59 39.92
C VAL A 20 33.77 15.73 38.60
N LEU A 21 35.09 15.53 38.54
CA LEU A 21 35.82 15.49 37.27
C LEU A 21 35.41 14.30 36.39
N LEU A 22 35.17 13.10 36.94
CA LEU A 22 34.68 11.95 36.17
C LEU A 22 33.25 12.16 35.66
N VAL A 23 32.37 12.77 36.47
CA VAL A 23 31.01 13.12 36.03
C VAL A 23 31.05 14.24 34.98
N THR A 24 31.95 15.22 35.10
CA THR A 24 32.07 16.30 34.10
C THR A 24 32.72 15.82 32.79
N VAL A 25 33.65 14.86 32.85
CA VAL A 25 34.26 14.24 31.64
C VAL A 25 33.30 13.27 30.94
N CYS A 26 32.38 12.63 31.67
CA CYS A 26 31.34 11.78 31.08
C CYS A 26 30.17 12.57 30.43
N PHE A 27 30.08 13.89 30.63
CA PHE A 27 28.95 14.70 30.13
C PHE A 27 29.23 15.50 28.83
N VAL A 28 30.40 15.37 28.18
CA VAL A 28 30.73 16.18 26.99
C VAL A 28 31.14 15.38 25.74
N PHE A 29 31.15 14.05 25.77
CA PHE A 29 31.08 13.28 24.53
C PHE A 29 29.63 12.92 24.24
N GLN A 30 28.80 13.95 23.98
CA GLN A 30 27.75 13.74 23.00
C GLN A 30 28.47 13.34 21.72
N SER A 31 28.46 12.05 21.41
CA SER A 31 28.74 11.57 20.06
C SER A 31 27.70 12.19 19.14
N SER A 32 27.92 13.44 18.76
CA SER A 32 27.27 14.01 17.61
C SER A 32 27.72 13.13 16.46
N ALA A 33 26.83 12.27 15.98
CA ALA A 33 27.03 11.63 14.69
C ALA A 33 27.46 12.74 13.74
N GLN A 34 28.65 12.61 13.13
CA GLN A 34 29.14 13.61 12.18
C GLN A 34 28.07 13.75 11.10
N GLN A 35 27.32 14.86 11.13
CA GLN A 35 26.48 15.21 10.00
C GLN A 35 27.45 15.50 8.86
N LEU A 36 27.49 14.58 7.90
CA LEU A 36 28.22 14.78 6.66
C LEU A 36 27.74 16.10 6.06
N LYS A 37 28.68 17.01 5.77
CA LYS A 37 28.32 18.27 5.14
C LYS A 37 27.74 17.98 3.75
N PRO A 38 26.62 18.62 3.35
CA PRO A 38 26.01 18.40 2.05
C PRO A 38 26.99 18.51 0.86
N GLU A 39 27.99 19.39 0.95
CA GLU A 39 29.00 19.55 -0.10
C GLU A 39 29.83 18.27 -0.36
N LEU A 40 29.92 17.36 0.62
CA LEU A 40 30.67 16.11 0.49
C LEU A 40 29.95 15.08 -0.38
N TYR A 41 28.63 15.20 -0.54
CA TYR A 41 27.81 14.26 -1.32
C TYR A 41 26.90 14.92 -2.35
N SER A 42 26.92 16.26 -2.48
CA SER A 42 26.10 17.00 -3.45
C SER A 42 26.42 16.67 -4.91
N GLY A 43 27.61 16.13 -5.18
CA GLY A 43 27.99 15.60 -6.50
C GLY A 43 27.48 14.19 -6.79
N LEU A 44 27.01 13.45 -5.78
CA LEU A 44 26.46 12.11 -5.96
C LEU A 44 25.08 12.20 -6.60
N LYS A 45 24.84 11.33 -7.58
CA LYS A 45 23.53 11.21 -8.24
C LYS A 45 22.90 9.88 -7.86
N TYR A 46 21.63 9.92 -7.48
CA TYR A 46 20.84 8.70 -7.39
C TYR A 46 20.80 8.03 -8.77
N ARG A 47 20.95 6.71 -8.77
CA ARG A 47 20.80 5.87 -9.95
C ARG A 47 19.90 4.70 -9.60
N TYR A 48 19.05 4.35 -10.53
CA TYR A 48 18.30 3.10 -10.44
C TYR A 48 19.26 1.93 -10.67
N ILE A 49 19.28 1.00 -9.72
CA ILE A 49 20.08 -0.23 -9.81
C ILE A 49 19.22 -1.48 -10.00
N GLY A 50 17.89 -1.38 -9.98
CA GLY A 50 16.95 -2.51 -9.95
C GLY A 50 16.48 -2.90 -8.55
N PRO A 51 15.64 -3.95 -8.42
CA PRO A 51 15.02 -4.73 -9.52
C PRO A 51 13.87 -3.97 -10.20
N PRO A 52 13.32 -4.46 -11.34
CA PRO A 52 12.12 -3.88 -11.94
C PRO A 52 10.93 -3.93 -11.00
N GLY A 53 10.20 -2.82 -11.00
CA GLY A 53 9.02 -2.64 -10.18
C GLY A 53 7.75 -3.22 -10.74
N ASN A 54 6.71 -3.10 -9.95
CA ASN A 54 5.48 -3.84 -10.15
C ASN A 54 4.23 -3.20 -9.52
N ARG A 55 4.27 -2.55 -8.35
CA ARG A 55 2.99 -2.08 -7.76
C ARG A 55 2.50 -0.72 -8.26
N THR A 56 1.27 -0.67 -8.79
CA THR A 56 0.61 0.57 -9.22
C THR A 56 -0.86 0.63 -8.80
N SER A 57 -1.35 1.84 -8.51
CA SER A 57 -2.62 2.04 -7.80
C SER A 57 -3.57 3.02 -8.49
N ALA A 58 -3.14 3.69 -9.55
CA ALA A 58 -4.00 4.58 -10.33
C ALA A 58 -3.61 4.59 -11.81
N VAL A 59 -4.60 4.65 -12.70
CA VAL A 59 -4.36 4.73 -14.16
C VAL A 59 -5.36 5.66 -14.83
N VAL A 60 -4.90 6.41 -15.84
CA VAL A 60 -5.77 7.21 -16.70
C VAL A 60 -5.09 7.47 -18.05
N GLY A 61 -5.86 7.47 -19.13
CA GLY A 61 -5.41 7.89 -20.46
C GLY A 61 -6.09 9.19 -20.90
N VAL A 62 -5.50 9.87 -21.88
CA VAL A 62 -6.18 10.99 -22.55
C VAL A 62 -7.25 10.41 -23.48
N PRO A 63 -8.54 10.74 -23.30
CA PRO A 63 -9.61 10.21 -24.13
C PRO A 63 -9.38 10.45 -25.63
N GLY A 64 -9.48 9.40 -26.44
CA GLY A 64 -9.30 9.45 -27.89
C GLY A 64 -7.84 9.54 -28.37
N ASP A 65 -6.87 9.77 -27.48
CA ASP A 65 -5.44 9.83 -27.82
C ASP A 65 -4.72 8.59 -27.28
N GLU A 66 -4.56 7.59 -28.14
CA GLU A 66 -3.90 6.31 -27.84
C GLU A 66 -2.43 6.44 -27.43
N MET A 67 -1.80 7.61 -27.61
CA MET A 67 -0.38 7.80 -27.31
C MET A 67 -0.12 8.21 -25.87
N VAL A 68 -1.08 8.82 -25.19
CA VAL A 68 -0.86 9.46 -23.88
C VAL A 68 -1.57 8.73 -22.75
N TYR A 69 -0.78 8.29 -21.77
CA TYR A 69 -1.24 7.63 -20.56
C TYR A 69 -0.45 8.09 -19.33
N TYR A 70 -1.09 7.96 -18.16
CA TYR A 70 -0.50 8.21 -16.85
C TYR A 70 -0.69 7.00 -15.94
N ILE A 71 0.33 6.71 -15.15
CA ILE A 71 0.34 5.67 -14.13
C ILE A 71 0.72 6.31 -12.80
N GLY A 72 -0.08 6.08 -11.77
CA GLY A 72 0.23 6.39 -10.38
C GLY A 72 0.73 5.15 -9.66
N ALA A 73 1.94 5.22 -9.11
CA ALA A 73 2.53 4.14 -8.33
C ALA A 73 2.02 4.15 -6.88
N SER A 74 1.95 2.97 -6.25
CA SER A 74 1.68 2.86 -4.80
C SER A 74 2.81 3.49 -3.97
N SER A 75 4.03 3.45 -4.50
CA SER A 75 5.18 4.27 -4.11
C SER A 75 6.08 4.45 -5.34
N GLY A 76 6.33 5.69 -5.75
CA GLY A 76 7.14 6.00 -6.93
C GLY A 76 6.55 7.08 -7.84
N GLY A 77 5.58 7.85 -7.35
CA GLY A 77 5.05 9.03 -8.02
C GLY A 77 4.21 8.70 -9.26
N ILE A 78 4.19 9.64 -10.21
CA ILE A 78 3.41 9.55 -11.44
C ILE A 78 4.37 9.37 -12.61
N TRP A 79 4.01 8.46 -13.51
CA TRP A 79 4.71 8.16 -14.75
C TRP A 79 3.83 8.52 -15.94
N LYS A 80 4.43 9.08 -16.98
CA LYS A 80 3.74 9.46 -18.21
C LYS A 80 4.42 8.85 -19.43
N THR A 81 3.61 8.44 -20.39
CA THR A 81 4.05 8.12 -21.76
C THR A 81 3.38 9.09 -22.75
N GLY A 82 4.05 9.31 -23.88
CA GLY A 82 3.49 10.04 -25.03
C GLY A 82 3.70 9.28 -26.34
N ASP A 83 3.98 7.98 -26.27
CA ASP A 83 4.30 7.11 -27.41
C ASP A 83 3.61 5.74 -27.32
N GLY A 84 2.41 5.71 -26.74
CA GLY A 84 1.60 4.48 -26.67
C GLY A 84 2.12 3.48 -25.63
N GLY A 85 2.84 3.95 -24.61
CA GLY A 85 3.40 3.11 -23.56
C GLY A 85 4.63 2.31 -24.00
N ILE A 86 5.42 2.82 -24.95
CA ILE A 86 6.74 2.28 -25.28
C ILE A 86 7.76 2.81 -24.27
N ASN A 87 7.78 4.12 -24.03
CA ASN A 87 8.63 4.77 -23.05
C ASN A 87 7.80 5.46 -21.97
N TRP A 88 8.30 5.42 -20.73
CA TRP A 88 7.67 6.02 -19.55
C TRP A 88 8.67 6.91 -18.82
N PHE A 89 8.21 8.10 -18.45
CA PHE A 89 9.02 9.11 -17.77
C PHE A 89 8.38 9.50 -16.44
N PRO A 90 9.16 9.62 -15.36
CA PRO A 90 8.63 10.13 -14.10
C PRO A 90 8.32 11.62 -14.27
N VAL A 91 7.15 12.02 -13.79
CA VAL A 91 6.65 13.40 -13.88
C VAL A 91 6.29 14.00 -12.52
N PHE A 92 6.61 13.31 -11.42
CA PHE A 92 6.25 13.69 -10.06
C PHE A 92 7.40 13.65 -9.04
N ASP A 93 8.63 13.38 -9.47
CA ASP A 93 9.79 13.12 -8.59
C ASP A 93 10.17 14.31 -7.67
N ASN A 94 9.80 15.53 -8.07
CA ASN A 94 10.06 16.75 -7.29
C ASN A 94 9.00 17.03 -6.21
N GLN A 95 8.02 16.13 -6.02
CA GLN A 95 6.95 16.31 -5.04
C GLN A 95 7.22 15.49 -3.77
N PRO A 96 6.78 15.98 -2.60
CA PRO A 96 7.03 15.31 -1.32
C PRO A 96 6.17 14.05 -1.08
N ALA A 97 5.20 13.76 -1.96
CA ALA A 97 4.39 12.56 -1.90
C ALA A 97 4.78 11.59 -3.02
N GLN A 98 4.81 10.29 -2.70
CA GLN A 98 5.17 9.25 -3.66
C GLN A 98 4.07 8.21 -3.89
N SER A 99 3.08 8.13 -3.00
CA SER A 99 1.94 7.24 -3.14
C SER A 99 0.81 7.97 -3.85
N ILE A 100 0.27 7.37 -4.91
CA ILE A 100 -0.78 7.97 -5.74
C ILE A 100 -2.05 7.13 -5.61
N GLY A 101 -3.12 7.71 -5.06
CA GLY A 101 -4.40 7.02 -4.88
C GLY A 101 -5.40 7.26 -6.01
N ALA A 102 -5.26 8.38 -6.74
CA ALA A 102 -6.18 8.72 -7.83
C ALA A 102 -5.50 9.61 -8.88
N LEU A 103 -5.90 9.43 -10.14
CA LEU A 103 -5.56 10.32 -11.25
C LEU A 103 -6.84 10.67 -12.03
N ALA A 104 -6.95 11.91 -12.46
CA ALA A 104 -8.06 12.37 -13.30
C ALA A 104 -7.59 13.41 -14.31
N ILE A 105 -8.12 13.34 -15.54
CA ILE A 105 -7.85 14.31 -16.61
C ILE A 105 -9.15 15.04 -16.93
N ALA A 106 -9.10 16.36 -17.05
CA ALA A 106 -10.27 17.12 -17.43
C ALA A 106 -10.64 16.85 -18.90
N ARG A 107 -11.91 16.53 -19.16
CA ARG A 107 -12.42 16.28 -20.52
C ARG A 107 -12.32 17.52 -21.41
N SER A 108 -12.44 18.71 -20.82
CA SER A 108 -12.39 20.00 -21.50
C SER A 108 -10.98 20.46 -21.87
N ASP A 109 -9.94 19.95 -21.19
CA ASP A 109 -8.54 20.25 -21.48
C ASP A 109 -7.62 19.16 -20.91
N ALA A 110 -7.01 18.37 -21.79
CA ALA A 110 -6.14 17.26 -21.43
C ALA A 110 -4.83 17.68 -20.73
N ASN A 111 -4.49 18.98 -20.72
CA ASN A 111 -3.35 19.49 -19.94
C ASN A 111 -3.66 19.60 -18.44
N ILE A 112 -4.95 19.64 -18.08
CA ILE A 112 -5.40 19.71 -16.70
C ILE A 112 -5.48 18.29 -16.14
N VAL A 113 -4.50 17.96 -15.29
CA VAL A 113 -4.39 16.66 -14.64
C VAL A 113 -4.42 16.86 -13.14
N TRP A 114 -5.26 16.10 -12.46
CA TRP A 114 -5.34 16.06 -11.00
C TRP A 114 -4.78 14.75 -10.48
N ALA A 115 -4.02 14.85 -9.38
CA ALA A 115 -3.50 13.71 -8.66
C ALA A 115 -3.94 13.76 -7.20
N GLY A 116 -4.57 12.68 -6.75
CA GLY A 116 -4.81 12.39 -5.35
C GLY A 116 -3.69 11.52 -4.79
N THR A 117 -3.13 11.90 -3.65
CA THR A 117 -2.02 11.16 -3.03
C THR A 117 -2.50 10.25 -1.90
N GLY A 118 -1.72 9.19 -1.63
CA GLY A 118 -2.00 8.16 -0.64
C GLY A 118 -2.96 7.10 -1.17
N GLU A 119 -2.48 5.86 -1.30
CA GLU A 119 -3.30 4.77 -1.81
C GLU A 119 -4.47 4.44 -0.85
N PRO A 120 -5.69 4.22 -1.39
CA PRO A 120 -6.87 3.88 -0.59
C PRO A 120 -7.02 2.36 -0.32
N PHE A 121 -6.06 1.54 -0.74
CA PHE A 121 -6.09 0.08 -0.69
C PHE A 121 -5.48 -0.45 0.61
N VAL A 122 -6.18 -0.21 1.72
CA VAL A 122 -5.52 -0.10 3.04
C VAL A 122 -5.06 -1.43 3.65
N ARG A 123 -3.79 -1.51 4.05
CA ARG A 123 -3.11 -2.55 4.85
C ARG A 123 -2.12 -1.91 5.84
N SER A 124 -1.51 -2.68 6.73
CA SER A 124 -0.66 -2.13 7.81
C SER A 124 0.65 -1.46 7.36
N ASN A 125 1.16 -1.77 6.16
CA ASN A 125 2.42 -1.21 5.62
C ASN A 125 2.15 -0.45 4.31
N ILE A 126 1.68 0.79 4.41
CA ILE A 126 1.32 1.65 3.26
C ILE A 126 1.89 3.04 3.43
N SER A 127 2.32 3.64 2.32
CA SER A 127 2.67 5.05 2.24
C SER A 127 1.42 5.94 2.22
N ILE A 128 1.33 6.89 3.15
CA ILE A 128 0.28 7.90 3.16
C ILE A 128 0.58 9.03 2.16
N GLY A 129 -0.47 9.72 1.75
CA GLY A 129 -0.42 10.93 0.94
C GLY A 129 -0.49 12.20 1.77
N ASN A 130 -0.47 13.32 1.07
CA ASN A 130 -0.59 14.66 1.61
C ASN A 130 -1.56 15.53 0.79
N GLY A 131 -2.68 14.96 0.35
CA GLY A 131 -3.75 15.68 -0.33
C GLY A 131 -3.68 15.61 -1.85
N VAL A 132 -3.98 16.72 -2.52
CA VAL A 132 -4.17 16.76 -3.97
C VAL A 132 -3.21 17.71 -4.68
N TYR A 133 -2.85 17.38 -5.91
CA TYR A 133 -2.02 18.18 -6.79
C TYR A 133 -2.73 18.41 -8.13
N LYS A 134 -2.44 19.55 -8.75
CA LYS A 134 -2.93 19.91 -10.07
C LYS A 134 -1.75 20.25 -10.99
N SER A 135 -1.78 19.70 -12.19
CA SER A 135 -1.00 20.13 -13.34
C SER A 135 -1.91 20.89 -14.31
N THR A 136 -1.36 21.89 -15.00
CA THR A 136 -2.00 22.60 -16.12
C THR A 136 -1.20 22.52 -17.41
N ASP A 137 -0.18 21.67 -17.47
CA ASP A 137 0.74 21.53 -18.61
C ASP A 137 1.01 20.05 -18.98
N GLY A 138 0.05 19.18 -18.65
CA GLY A 138 0.14 17.75 -18.95
C GLY A 138 1.17 17.01 -18.10
N GLY A 139 1.38 17.43 -16.86
CA GLY A 139 2.21 16.78 -15.85
C GLY A 139 3.65 17.29 -15.79
N LYS A 140 4.04 18.32 -16.56
CA LYS A 140 5.40 18.85 -16.51
C LYS A 140 5.66 19.58 -15.20
N THR A 141 4.65 20.29 -14.68
CA THR A 141 4.69 20.95 -13.38
C THR A 141 3.46 20.62 -12.56
N TRP A 142 3.62 20.57 -11.24
CA TRP A 142 2.55 20.25 -10.30
C TRP A 142 2.49 21.28 -9.20
N GLN A 143 1.27 21.68 -8.84
CA GLN A 143 0.98 22.55 -7.72
C GLN A 143 0.19 21.77 -6.67
N HIS A 144 0.62 21.84 -5.41
CA HIS A 144 -0.19 21.35 -4.30
C HIS A 144 -1.44 22.21 -4.15
N LYS A 145 -2.60 21.57 -4.05
CA LYS A 145 -3.93 22.21 -3.98
C LYS A 145 -4.66 21.89 -2.67
N GLY A 146 -3.92 21.63 -1.59
CA GLY A 146 -4.48 21.46 -0.25
C GLY A 146 -4.92 20.03 0.07
N LEU A 147 -5.81 19.90 1.06
CA LEU A 147 -6.27 18.63 1.64
C LEU A 147 -5.13 17.82 2.28
N ALA A 148 -4.10 18.48 2.83
CA ALA A 148 -2.86 17.83 3.30
C ALA A 148 -3.06 16.75 4.37
N LEU A 149 -4.10 16.89 5.19
CA LEU A 149 -4.38 15.98 6.30
C LEU A 149 -5.26 14.79 5.92
N THR A 150 -5.78 14.71 4.70
CA THR A 150 -6.70 13.62 4.32
C THR A 150 -6.04 12.25 4.30
N GLY A 151 -4.71 12.19 4.15
CA GLY A 151 -3.91 10.96 4.18
C GLY A 151 -4.10 10.04 2.97
N ARG A 152 -5.32 9.87 2.46
CA ARG A 152 -5.63 8.99 1.31
C ARG A 152 -6.76 9.57 0.47
N ILE A 153 -6.49 9.70 -0.83
CA ILE A 153 -7.47 10.12 -1.81
C ILE A 153 -7.91 8.91 -2.63
N GLY A 154 -9.17 8.51 -2.51
CA GLY A 154 -9.73 7.35 -3.20
C GLY A 154 -10.06 7.63 -4.66
N ARG A 155 -10.63 8.82 -4.95
CA ARG A 155 -11.01 9.25 -6.30
C ARG A 155 -10.99 10.76 -6.43
N VAL A 156 -10.70 11.24 -7.63
CA VAL A 156 -10.93 12.62 -8.06
C VAL A 156 -11.87 12.57 -9.26
N VAL A 157 -12.94 13.35 -9.25
CA VAL A 157 -13.83 13.54 -10.40
C VAL A 157 -13.87 15.02 -10.78
N ILE A 158 -13.86 15.30 -12.07
CA ILE A 158 -13.81 16.65 -12.63
C ILE A 158 -15.08 16.83 -13.45
N ASP A 159 -15.75 17.96 -13.29
CA ASP A 159 -16.91 18.29 -14.11
C ASP A 159 -16.50 18.32 -15.60
N PRO A 160 -17.24 17.63 -16.50
CA PRO A 160 -16.86 17.48 -17.90
C PRO A 160 -16.92 18.80 -18.69
N GLN A 161 -17.65 19.80 -18.20
CA GLN A 161 -17.84 21.09 -18.85
C GLN A 161 -17.03 22.20 -18.16
N ASN A 162 -16.71 22.08 -16.88
CA ASN A 162 -15.96 23.08 -16.12
C ASN A 162 -14.83 22.47 -15.27
N PRO A 163 -13.56 22.57 -15.71
CA PRO A 163 -12.43 21.95 -15.01
C PRO A 163 -12.06 22.59 -13.67
N ASN A 164 -12.75 23.67 -13.27
CA ASN A 164 -12.60 24.27 -11.93
C ASN A 164 -13.53 23.64 -10.89
N ILE A 165 -14.51 22.86 -11.32
CA ILE A 165 -15.41 22.11 -10.44
C ILE A 165 -14.86 20.71 -10.29
N VAL A 166 -14.41 20.39 -9.09
CA VAL A 166 -13.75 19.11 -8.79
C VAL A 166 -14.25 18.60 -7.45
N LEU A 167 -14.50 17.29 -7.39
CA LEU A 167 -14.80 16.58 -6.15
C LEU A 167 -13.74 15.53 -5.86
N VAL A 168 -13.43 15.39 -4.57
CA VAL A 168 -12.38 14.52 -4.06
C VAL A 168 -12.98 13.61 -3.00
N ALA A 169 -12.86 12.29 -3.22
CA ALA A 169 -13.17 11.26 -2.24
C ALA A 169 -11.97 11.11 -1.30
N ALA A 170 -12.10 11.57 -0.07
CA ALA A 170 -11.08 11.45 0.97
C ALA A 170 -11.46 10.32 1.94
N LEU A 171 -10.64 9.27 1.97
CA LEU A 171 -10.86 8.13 2.88
C LEU A 171 -10.42 8.45 4.31
N GLY A 172 -9.40 9.31 4.47
CA GLY A 172 -8.78 9.58 5.77
C GLY A 172 -7.53 8.74 6.02
N HIS A 173 -6.89 8.97 7.17
CA HIS A 173 -5.74 8.19 7.61
C HIS A 173 -6.10 6.80 8.13
N CYS A 174 -7.37 6.51 8.45
CA CYS A 174 -7.87 5.21 8.92
C CYS A 174 -7.31 4.71 10.27
N TYR A 175 -6.22 5.25 10.81
CA TYR A 175 -5.65 4.88 12.12
C TYR A 175 -6.37 5.47 13.35
N GLY A 176 -7.65 5.84 13.20
CA GLY A 176 -8.47 6.41 14.26
C GLY A 176 -9.47 7.47 13.77
N PRO A 177 -10.22 8.07 14.70
CA PRO A 177 -11.08 9.23 14.47
C PRO A 177 -10.36 10.38 13.76
N GLN A 178 -10.99 10.94 12.73
CA GLN A 178 -10.45 12.07 11.98
C GLN A 178 -11.55 12.91 11.31
N GLN A 179 -11.37 14.22 11.27
CA GLN A 179 -12.28 15.13 10.58
C GLN A 179 -11.99 15.29 9.08
N GLU A 180 -10.74 15.16 8.62
CA GLU A 180 -10.38 15.42 7.22
C GLU A 180 -10.64 14.21 6.31
N ARG A 181 -11.90 13.77 6.27
CA ARG A 181 -12.41 12.69 5.41
C ARG A 181 -13.81 13.02 4.88
N GLY A 182 -14.31 12.20 3.96
CA GLY A 182 -15.59 12.39 3.27
C GLY A 182 -15.40 12.95 1.86
N VAL A 183 -16.33 13.79 1.38
CA VAL A 183 -16.23 14.41 0.05
C VAL A 183 -15.91 15.89 0.18
N PHE A 184 -14.86 16.30 -0.50
CA PHE A 184 -14.47 17.71 -0.64
C PHE A 184 -14.78 18.19 -2.05
N ARG A 185 -15.34 19.40 -2.18
CA ARG A 185 -15.68 20.03 -3.45
C ARG A 185 -15.01 21.40 -3.56
N THR A 186 -14.51 21.72 -4.75
CA THR A 186 -14.04 23.04 -5.13
C THR A 186 -14.79 23.52 -6.38
N THR A 187 -14.90 24.83 -6.56
CA THR A 187 -15.44 25.48 -7.77
C THR A 187 -14.48 26.52 -8.36
N ASP A 188 -13.28 26.64 -7.77
CA ASP A 188 -12.26 27.62 -8.15
C ASP A 188 -10.94 26.96 -8.54
N GLY A 189 -10.99 25.67 -8.93
CA GLY A 189 -9.81 24.92 -9.36
C GLY A 189 -8.88 24.54 -8.22
N GLY A 190 -9.40 24.40 -7.00
CA GLY A 190 -8.72 23.94 -5.79
C GLY A 190 -7.99 25.02 -5.00
N ASN A 191 -8.36 26.29 -5.18
CA ASN A 191 -7.89 27.36 -4.30
C ASN A 191 -8.61 27.30 -2.95
N THR A 192 -9.90 26.95 -2.97
CA THR A 192 -10.70 26.68 -1.76
C THR A 192 -11.44 25.35 -1.86
N TRP A 193 -11.70 24.75 -0.69
CA TRP A 193 -12.39 23.47 -0.57
C TRP A 193 -13.52 23.56 0.45
N LYS A 194 -14.67 22.97 0.12
CA LYS A 194 -15.79 22.74 1.03
C LYS A 194 -15.98 21.25 1.27
N ARG A 195 -16.04 20.82 2.54
CA ARG A 195 -16.48 19.46 2.89
C ARG A 195 -17.99 19.38 2.69
N VAL A 196 -18.43 18.71 1.62
CA VAL A 196 -19.83 18.62 1.20
C VAL A 196 -20.51 17.32 1.65
N LEU A 197 -19.71 16.32 2.01
CA LEU A 197 -20.20 15.11 2.66
C LEU A 197 -19.26 14.70 3.80
N PHE A 198 -19.83 14.48 4.98
CA PHE A 198 -19.17 13.91 6.15
C PHE A 198 -20.19 13.04 6.88
N ALA A 199 -19.86 11.77 7.11
CA ALA A 199 -20.75 10.85 7.82
C ALA A 199 -20.41 10.80 9.32
N ASP A 200 -19.16 10.51 9.65
CA ASP A 200 -18.60 10.59 11.01
C ASP A 200 -17.04 10.58 10.95
N GLU A 201 -16.39 10.64 12.11
CA GLU A 201 -14.92 10.61 12.24
C GLU A 201 -14.24 9.29 11.83
N ASN A 202 -14.98 8.20 11.64
CA ASN A 202 -14.47 6.86 11.35
C ASN A 202 -14.84 6.39 9.92
N THR A 203 -15.61 7.19 9.18
CA THR A 203 -16.17 6.84 7.87
C THR A 203 -15.71 7.83 6.80
N GLY A 204 -14.88 7.34 5.87
CA GLY A 204 -14.37 8.13 4.74
C GLY A 204 -15.07 7.82 3.42
N CYS A 205 -14.76 8.60 2.38
CA CYS A 205 -15.25 8.31 1.02
C CYS A 205 -14.16 7.59 0.22
N PHE A 206 -14.49 6.44 -0.35
CA PHE A 206 -13.58 5.65 -1.17
C PHE A 206 -13.73 5.97 -2.66
N GLU A 207 -14.96 6.14 -3.14
CA GLU A 207 -15.28 6.19 -4.56
C GLU A 207 -16.35 7.24 -4.85
N ILE A 208 -16.22 7.96 -5.97
CA ILE A 208 -17.27 8.87 -6.48
C ILE A 208 -17.49 8.54 -7.95
N ALA A 209 -18.74 8.25 -8.30
CA ALA A 209 -19.16 8.16 -9.69
C ALA A 209 -19.96 9.43 -10.05
N MET A 210 -19.48 10.17 -11.05
CA MET A 210 -20.18 11.30 -11.64
C MET A 210 -20.76 10.85 -12.99
N ASP A 211 -22.03 11.17 -13.25
CA ASP A 211 -22.65 10.85 -14.53
C ASP A 211 -22.02 11.71 -15.64
N PRO A 212 -21.36 11.11 -16.65
CA PRO A 212 -20.68 11.86 -17.70
C PRO A 212 -21.65 12.64 -18.61
N ASN A 213 -22.94 12.27 -18.62
CA ASN A 213 -23.98 12.93 -19.42
C ASN A 213 -24.77 13.99 -18.61
N ASN A 214 -24.71 13.93 -17.28
CA ASN A 214 -25.35 14.89 -16.39
C ASN A 214 -24.56 15.03 -15.06
N PRO A 215 -23.56 15.92 -14.98
CA PRO A 215 -22.68 16.00 -13.81
C PRO A 215 -23.37 16.47 -12.52
N ARG A 216 -24.66 16.82 -12.58
CA ARG A 216 -25.47 17.05 -11.38
C ARG A 216 -25.77 15.76 -10.61
N ILE A 217 -25.71 14.60 -11.27
CA ILE A 217 -25.95 13.30 -10.66
C ILE A 217 -24.62 12.67 -10.26
N LEU A 218 -24.47 12.41 -8.97
CA LEU A 218 -23.31 11.73 -8.43
C LEU A 218 -23.70 10.68 -7.39
N PHE A 219 -22.86 9.67 -7.25
CA PHE A 219 -22.89 8.73 -6.15
C PHE A 219 -21.55 8.72 -5.43
N ALA A 220 -21.57 8.51 -4.12
CA ALA A 220 -20.40 8.37 -3.27
C ALA A 220 -20.47 7.05 -2.49
N GLY A 221 -19.39 6.26 -2.55
CA GLY A 221 -19.21 5.07 -1.73
C GLY A 221 -18.51 5.41 -0.42
N MET A 222 -19.24 5.34 0.69
CA MET A 222 -18.74 5.62 2.04
C MET A 222 -18.27 4.32 2.71
N TRP A 223 -17.12 4.38 3.39
CA TRP A 223 -16.44 3.25 3.99
C TRP A 223 -16.03 3.53 5.44
N PRO A 224 -16.69 2.89 6.42
CA PRO A 224 -16.24 2.85 7.81
C PRO A 224 -15.04 1.92 7.93
N ILE A 225 -13.88 2.46 8.30
CA ILE A 225 -12.66 1.68 8.48
C ILE A 225 -11.78 2.24 9.59
N ILE A 226 -11.34 1.34 10.48
CA ILE A 226 -10.33 1.62 11.50
C ILE A 226 -9.22 0.56 11.38
N ILE A 227 -7.96 1.02 11.40
CA ILE A 227 -6.78 0.17 11.43
C ILE A 227 -6.03 0.38 12.74
N ARG A 228 -5.68 -0.73 13.36
CA ARG A 228 -4.86 -0.82 14.56
C ARG A 228 -3.70 -1.76 14.27
N THR A 229 -2.65 -1.68 15.09
CA THR A 229 -1.50 -2.57 14.95
C THR A 229 -1.85 -4.06 15.15
N TRP A 230 -2.97 -4.35 15.80
CA TRP A 230 -3.46 -5.70 16.10
C TRP A 230 -4.73 -6.11 15.32
N GLY A 231 -5.19 -5.28 14.38
CA GLY A 231 -6.37 -5.63 13.59
C GLY A 231 -6.95 -4.48 12.79
N ARG A 232 -7.77 -4.84 11.80
CA ARG A 232 -8.59 -3.93 11.02
C ARG A 232 -10.06 -4.19 11.29
N GLU A 233 -10.85 -3.14 11.41
CA GLU A 233 -12.30 -3.19 11.48
C GLU A 233 -12.86 -2.48 10.25
N SER A 234 -13.49 -3.25 9.35
CA SER A 234 -14.21 -2.73 8.19
C SER A 234 -15.71 -2.89 8.38
N GLY A 235 -16.46 -1.84 8.07
CA GLY A 235 -17.91 -1.81 8.06
C GLY A 235 -18.54 -1.20 9.29
N GLY A 236 -19.68 -0.54 9.08
CA GLY A 236 -20.37 0.19 10.13
C GLY A 236 -21.72 0.76 9.66
N PRO A 237 -22.44 1.46 10.54
CA PRO A 237 -23.78 1.99 10.25
C PRO A 237 -23.79 3.07 9.17
N ASN A 238 -22.67 3.79 9.02
CA ASN A 238 -22.53 4.91 8.10
C ASN A 238 -21.84 4.55 6.77
N GLY A 239 -21.61 3.25 6.52
CA GLY A 239 -21.19 2.76 5.20
C GLY A 239 -22.36 2.66 4.23
N GLY A 240 -22.08 2.71 2.92
CA GLY A 240 -23.10 2.60 1.88
C GLY A 240 -22.96 3.63 0.76
N ILE A 241 -24.04 3.83 0.00
CA ILE A 241 -24.08 4.61 -1.24
C ILE A 241 -24.85 5.91 -1.03
N TRP A 242 -24.19 7.07 -1.01
CA TRP A 242 -24.89 8.36 -0.97
C TRP A 242 -25.08 8.91 -2.38
N MET A 243 -26.12 9.70 -2.58
CA MET A 243 -26.44 10.28 -3.88
C MET A 243 -26.61 11.80 -3.79
N SER A 244 -26.09 12.50 -4.80
CA SER A 244 -26.37 13.91 -5.06
C SER A 244 -27.13 14.06 -6.38
N ARG A 245 -28.02 15.06 -6.43
CA ARG A 245 -28.72 15.51 -7.65
C ARG A 245 -28.47 16.99 -7.95
N ASP A 246 -27.48 17.58 -7.28
CA ASP A 246 -27.16 19.00 -7.32
C ASP A 246 -25.65 19.26 -7.42
N GLU A 247 -24.94 18.42 -8.19
CA GLU A 247 -23.51 18.57 -8.48
C GLU A 247 -22.62 18.43 -7.23
N GLY A 248 -23.08 17.60 -6.29
CA GLY A 248 -22.41 17.26 -5.05
C GLY A 248 -22.43 18.38 -4.02
N VAL A 249 -23.37 19.33 -4.13
CA VAL A 249 -23.59 20.37 -3.12
C VAL A 249 -24.27 19.77 -1.88
N SER A 250 -25.21 18.84 -2.08
CA SER A 250 -25.87 18.08 -1.01
C SER A 250 -25.95 16.59 -1.35
N TRP A 251 -26.06 15.76 -0.32
CA TRP A 251 -26.00 14.30 -0.42
C TRP A 251 -27.08 13.65 0.44
N LYS A 252 -27.74 12.63 -0.10
CA LYS A 252 -28.71 11.78 0.60
C LYS A 252 -28.14 10.38 0.80
N HIS A 253 -28.20 9.88 2.04
CA HIS A 253 -27.92 8.48 2.35
C HIS A 253 -29.03 7.59 1.75
N LEU A 254 -28.68 6.66 0.86
CA LEU A 254 -29.63 5.69 0.33
C LEU A 254 -29.77 4.45 1.23
N THR A 255 -31.00 4.15 1.63
CA THR A 255 -31.37 3.00 2.46
C THR A 255 -32.66 2.37 1.93
N GLY A 256 -32.84 1.07 2.14
CA GLY A 256 -34.02 0.35 1.63
C GLY A 256 -33.99 0.20 0.11
N HIS A 257 -35.17 0.04 -0.52
CA HIS A 257 -35.31 -0.08 -1.98
C HIS A 257 -34.39 -1.15 -2.61
N GLY A 258 -34.21 -2.27 -1.91
CA GLY A 258 -33.39 -3.41 -2.35
C GLY A 258 -31.91 -3.35 -1.98
N LEU A 259 -31.44 -2.26 -1.37
CA LEU A 259 -30.12 -2.20 -0.74
C LEU A 259 -30.09 -3.00 0.58
N PRO A 260 -28.94 -3.58 0.95
CA PRO A 260 -28.80 -4.28 2.23
C PRO A 260 -28.79 -3.30 3.40
N ASP A 261 -29.27 -3.75 4.57
CA ASP A 261 -29.15 -2.97 5.80
C ASP A 261 -27.69 -2.92 6.28
N PRO A 262 -27.27 -1.84 6.98
CA PRO A 262 -25.97 -1.80 7.64
C PRO A 262 -25.80 -2.94 8.66
N PRO A 263 -24.55 -3.31 9.00
CA PRO A 263 -23.29 -2.68 8.60
C PRO A 263 -22.90 -2.93 7.13
N ILE A 264 -22.36 -1.91 6.46
CA ILE A 264 -21.78 -2.01 5.11
C ILE A 264 -20.32 -1.55 5.18
N GLY A 265 -19.43 -2.28 4.50
CA GLY A 265 -18.00 -1.99 4.41
C GLY A 265 -17.67 -1.10 3.21
N LYS A 266 -16.58 -1.43 2.51
CA LYS A 266 -16.15 -0.68 1.33
C LYS A 266 -17.17 -0.77 0.20
N VAL A 267 -17.38 0.34 -0.51
CA VAL A 267 -18.33 0.46 -1.61
C VAL A 267 -17.63 1.02 -2.85
N GLY A 268 -17.48 0.18 -3.88
CA GLY A 268 -17.21 0.63 -5.24
C GLY A 268 -18.52 1.00 -5.94
N ILE A 269 -18.53 2.07 -6.72
CA ILE A 269 -19.73 2.55 -7.43
C ILE A 269 -19.36 3.01 -8.84
N ALA A 270 -20.18 2.68 -9.84
CA ALA A 270 -20.02 3.16 -11.21
C ALA A 270 -21.38 3.40 -11.88
N ILE A 271 -21.43 4.43 -12.73
CA ILE A 271 -22.57 4.73 -13.61
C ILE A 271 -22.17 4.30 -15.02
N ALA A 272 -23.04 3.61 -15.74
CA ALA A 272 -22.76 3.21 -17.13
C ALA A 272 -22.70 4.45 -18.04
N PRO A 273 -21.59 4.72 -18.74
CA PRO A 273 -21.49 5.90 -19.62
C PRO A 273 -22.48 5.88 -20.79
N SER A 274 -22.82 4.68 -21.27
CA SER A 274 -23.79 4.43 -22.35
C SER A 274 -25.25 4.63 -21.91
N ASN A 275 -25.54 4.55 -20.61
CA ASN A 275 -26.89 4.72 -20.06
C ASN A 275 -26.85 5.20 -18.60
N SER A 276 -27.06 6.50 -18.42
CA SER A 276 -27.04 7.16 -17.10
C SER A 276 -28.04 6.62 -16.07
N LYS A 277 -29.01 5.78 -16.46
CA LYS A 277 -29.93 5.11 -15.51
C LYS A 277 -29.33 3.86 -14.89
N VAL A 278 -28.30 3.27 -15.50
CA VAL A 278 -27.69 2.04 -15.01
C VAL A 278 -26.55 2.39 -14.06
N VAL A 279 -26.68 1.94 -12.82
CA VAL A 279 -25.70 2.17 -11.76
C VAL A 279 -25.39 0.83 -11.09
N TYR A 280 -24.11 0.55 -10.90
CA TYR A 280 -23.64 -0.64 -10.20
C TYR A 280 -22.95 -0.27 -8.90
N ALA A 281 -23.22 -1.07 -7.85
CA ALA A 281 -22.58 -0.96 -6.55
C ALA A 281 -21.95 -2.29 -6.13
N LEU A 282 -20.63 -2.28 -5.96
CA LEU A 282 -19.83 -3.39 -5.46
C LEU A 282 -19.63 -3.19 -3.96
N MET A 283 -20.25 -3.99 -3.11
CA MET A 283 -20.34 -3.73 -1.67
C MET A 283 -19.76 -4.86 -0.84
N GLU A 284 -18.99 -4.51 0.19
CA GLU A 284 -18.62 -5.42 1.27
C GLU A 284 -19.78 -5.57 2.25
N THR A 285 -20.40 -6.75 2.29
CA THR A 285 -21.54 -7.04 3.20
C THR A 285 -21.24 -8.06 4.29
N GLY A 286 -20.04 -8.67 4.24
CA GLY A 286 -19.50 -9.55 5.29
C GLY A 286 -19.88 -11.02 5.16
N THR A 287 -19.70 -11.76 6.27
CA THR A 287 -20.01 -13.21 6.38
C THR A 287 -21.11 -13.44 7.44
N PRO A 288 -22.18 -14.22 7.15
CA PRO A 288 -22.48 -14.88 5.88
C PRO A 288 -22.68 -13.86 4.75
N ASN A 289 -22.33 -14.25 3.53
CA ASN A 289 -22.39 -13.37 2.36
C ASN A 289 -23.84 -12.93 2.10
N ARG A 290 -24.10 -11.61 2.19
CA ARG A 290 -25.43 -11.01 1.94
C ARG A 290 -25.58 -10.46 0.53
N GLY A 291 -24.59 -10.72 -0.34
CA GLY A 291 -24.49 -10.21 -1.70
C GLY A 291 -23.20 -9.42 -1.90
N VAL A 292 -22.78 -9.29 -3.16
CA VAL A 292 -21.54 -8.60 -3.54
C VAL A 292 -21.79 -7.48 -4.55
N LEU A 293 -22.71 -7.69 -5.50
CA LEU A 293 -22.99 -6.73 -6.57
C LEU A 293 -24.48 -6.39 -6.65
N TRP A 294 -24.78 -5.09 -6.65
CA TRP A 294 -26.10 -4.55 -6.86
C TRP A 294 -26.15 -3.71 -8.14
N ARG A 295 -27.31 -3.70 -8.79
CA ARG A 295 -27.60 -2.89 -9.97
C ARG A 295 -28.88 -2.10 -9.77
N SER A 296 -28.88 -0.85 -10.19
CA SER A 296 -30.07 -0.03 -10.40
C SER A 296 -30.24 0.21 -11.90
N GLY A 297 -31.49 0.19 -12.38
CA GLY A 297 -31.86 0.51 -13.77
C GLY A 297 -32.65 1.81 -13.92
N ASP A 298 -32.82 2.57 -12.83
CA ASP A 298 -33.63 3.78 -12.74
C ASP A 298 -32.87 4.98 -12.15
N GLY A 299 -31.55 4.95 -12.23
CA GLY A 299 -30.69 6.04 -11.78
C GLY A 299 -30.55 6.09 -10.26
N GLY A 300 -30.57 4.95 -9.59
CA GLY A 300 -30.30 4.77 -8.16
C GLY A 300 -31.52 4.84 -7.24
N GLU A 301 -32.75 4.79 -7.77
CA GLU A 301 -33.97 4.82 -6.97
C GLU A 301 -34.33 3.44 -6.40
N ASN A 302 -34.24 2.40 -7.24
CA ASN A 302 -34.41 1.00 -6.82
C ASN A 302 -33.19 0.17 -7.21
N TRP A 303 -32.84 -0.77 -6.33
CA TRP A 303 -31.66 -1.61 -6.44
C TRP A 303 -32.05 -3.08 -6.42
N GLN A 304 -31.30 -3.89 -7.16
CA GLN A 304 -31.44 -5.33 -7.20
C GLN A 304 -30.08 -5.96 -6.93
N LEU A 305 -30.05 -6.94 -6.02
CA LEU A 305 -28.90 -7.80 -5.84
C LEU A 305 -28.78 -8.70 -7.07
N VAL A 306 -27.67 -8.61 -7.79
CA VAL A 306 -27.43 -9.37 -9.03
C VAL A 306 -26.45 -10.51 -8.84
N SER A 307 -25.51 -10.41 -7.88
CA SER A 307 -24.52 -11.46 -7.65
C SER A 307 -24.11 -11.63 -6.20
N TYR A 308 -23.96 -12.90 -5.81
CA TYR A 308 -23.30 -13.33 -4.59
C TYR A 308 -21.87 -13.80 -4.84
N ASP A 309 -21.39 -13.78 -6.09
CA ASP A 309 -20.08 -14.34 -6.42
C ASP A 309 -18.98 -13.52 -5.75
N ARG A 310 -18.23 -14.20 -4.87
CA ARG A 310 -17.15 -13.59 -4.09
C ARG A 310 -15.98 -13.18 -4.98
N ILE A 311 -15.80 -13.77 -6.17
CA ILE A 311 -14.69 -13.44 -7.07
C ILE A 311 -14.68 -11.95 -7.45
N LEU A 312 -15.85 -11.31 -7.45
CA LEU A 312 -16.02 -9.89 -7.76
C LEU A 312 -15.40 -8.97 -6.69
N ASN A 313 -15.24 -9.44 -5.45
CA ASN A 313 -14.81 -8.63 -4.31
C ASN A 313 -14.18 -9.46 -3.17
N GLU A 314 -13.15 -10.24 -3.47
CA GLU A 314 -12.64 -11.29 -2.56
C GLU A 314 -12.04 -10.75 -1.25
N ARG A 315 -11.29 -9.64 -1.34
CA ARG A 315 -10.67 -8.90 -0.22
C ARG A 315 -10.94 -7.40 -0.38
N PRO A 316 -12.15 -6.93 -0.02
CA PRO A 316 -12.60 -5.58 -0.38
C PRO A 316 -11.65 -4.47 0.06
N HIS A 317 -11.10 -4.59 1.27
CA HIS A 317 -10.15 -3.61 1.80
C HIS A 317 -8.91 -3.39 0.91
N TYR A 318 -8.40 -4.46 0.27
CA TYR A 318 -7.18 -4.46 -0.52
C TYR A 318 -7.44 -4.24 -2.01
N ALA A 319 -8.34 -4.98 -2.63
CA ALA A 319 -8.63 -4.90 -4.06
C ALA A 319 -10.16 -4.86 -4.25
N SER A 320 -10.69 -3.68 -4.61
CA SER A 320 -12.13 -3.47 -4.81
C SER A 320 -12.39 -2.21 -5.61
N ARG A 321 -12.75 -2.37 -6.88
CA ARG A 321 -13.23 -1.29 -7.75
C ARG A 321 -14.03 -1.87 -8.91
N ILE A 322 -14.92 -1.07 -9.47
CA ILE A 322 -15.82 -1.45 -10.56
C ILE A 322 -15.69 -0.45 -11.71
N MET A 323 -15.71 -0.95 -12.94
CA MET A 323 -15.67 -0.13 -14.15
C MET A 323 -16.66 -0.70 -15.16
N VAL A 324 -17.55 0.15 -15.69
CA VAL A 324 -18.47 -0.22 -16.78
C VAL A 324 -17.83 0.20 -18.11
N ASN A 325 -17.86 -0.68 -19.11
CA ASN A 325 -17.36 -0.34 -20.43
C ASN A 325 -18.18 0.83 -21.03
N PRO A 326 -17.56 1.87 -21.60
CA PRO A 326 -18.30 3.01 -22.13
C PRO A 326 -19.25 2.69 -23.29
N ALA A 327 -19.07 1.57 -24.01
CA ALA A 327 -19.92 1.16 -25.13
C ALA A 327 -21.13 0.30 -24.70
N ASP A 328 -21.07 -0.36 -23.55
CA ASP A 328 -22.06 -1.38 -23.16
C ASP A 328 -22.29 -1.35 -21.65
N GLU A 329 -23.53 -1.07 -21.25
CA GLU A 329 -23.93 -1.00 -19.85
C GLU A 329 -23.85 -2.34 -19.10
N ASN A 330 -23.83 -3.47 -19.82
CA ASN A 330 -23.78 -4.80 -19.22
C ASN A 330 -22.37 -5.40 -19.17
N GLU A 331 -21.40 -4.77 -19.83
CA GLU A 331 -20.00 -5.17 -19.75
C GLU A 331 -19.31 -4.45 -18.60
N VAL A 332 -19.00 -5.20 -17.55
CA VAL A 332 -18.45 -4.65 -16.31
C VAL A 332 -17.21 -5.41 -15.88
N TYR A 333 -16.18 -4.67 -15.51
CA TYR A 333 -14.89 -5.16 -15.03
C TYR A 333 -14.77 -4.89 -13.53
N PHE A 334 -14.14 -5.83 -12.83
CA PHE A 334 -13.97 -5.78 -11.39
C PHE A 334 -12.49 -5.91 -11.02
N ALA A 335 -11.99 -4.91 -10.33
CA ALA A 335 -10.67 -4.94 -9.72
C ALA A 335 -10.80 -5.61 -8.35
N ALA A 336 -10.26 -6.83 -8.27
CA ALA A 336 -10.22 -7.66 -7.08
C ALA A 336 -8.91 -8.47 -7.10
N ASN A 337 -8.69 -9.33 -6.10
CA ASN A 337 -7.60 -10.32 -6.12
C ASN A 337 -7.66 -11.15 -7.41
N SER A 338 -8.85 -11.62 -7.77
CA SER A 338 -9.14 -12.20 -9.07
C SER A 338 -9.84 -11.17 -9.95
N HIS A 339 -9.09 -10.51 -10.84
CA HIS A 339 -9.71 -9.64 -11.84
C HIS A 339 -10.76 -10.42 -12.62
N SER A 340 -11.96 -9.86 -12.73
CA SER A 340 -13.11 -10.56 -13.31
C SER A 340 -13.96 -9.61 -14.15
N ILE A 341 -14.77 -10.22 -15.03
CA ILE A 341 -15.57 -9.54 -16.04
C ILE A 341 -16.95 -10.19 -16.08
N THR A 342 -17.96 -9.40 -16.40
CA THR A 342 -19.30 -9.86 -16.78
C THR A 342 -19.72 -9.17 -18.08
N TYR A 343 -20.54 -9.84 -18.88
CA TYR A 343 -21.13 -9.30 -20.11
C TYR A 343 -22.67 -9.25 -20.07
N ASP A 344 -23.27 -9.65 -18.95
CA ASP A 344 -24.72 -9.71 -18.75
C ASP A 344 -25.16 -8.90 -17.52
N GLY A 345 -24.37 -7.90 -17.14
CA GLY A 345 -24.67 -7.02 -16.03
C GLY A 345 -24.53 -7.67 -14.66
N GLY A 346 -23.67 -8.69 -14.55
CA GLY A 346 -23.28 -9.31 -13.29
C GLY A 346 -24.02 -10.60 -12.95
N ILE A 347 -24.82 -11.15 -13.87
CA ILE A 347 -25.54 -12.42 -13.65
C ILE A 347 -24.55 -13.58 -13.71
N THR A 348 -23.65 -13.56 -14.69
CA THR A 348 -22.51 -14.47 -14.81
C THR A 348 -21.19 -13.73 -14.71
N THR A 349 -20.13 -14.45 -14.35
CA THR A 349 -18.80 -13.85 -14.14
C THR A 349 -17.72 -14.77 -14.65
N GLU A 350 -16.71 -14.17 -15.29
CA GLU A 350 -15.54 -14.85 -15.81
C GLU A 350 -14.28 -14.24 -15.19
N ARG A 351 -13.31 -15.09 -14.86
CA ARG A 351 -11.99 -14.65 -14.39
C ARG A 351 -11.13 -14.23 -15.57
N SER A 352 -10.50 -13.07 -15.49
CA SER A 352 -9.41 -12.69 -16.39
C SER A 352 -8.08 -13.23 -15.87
N HIS A 353 -7.26 -13.76 -16.76
CA HIS A 353 -5.93 -14.29 -16.43
C HIS A 353 -4.81 -13.25 -16.64
N TRP A 354 -5.14 -12.02 -17.05
CA TRP A 354 -4.15 -11.01 -17.41
C TRP A 354 -3.75 -10.09 -16.27
N SER A 355 -4.53 -10.08 -15.18
CA SER A 355 -4.40 -9.20 -14.02
C SER A 355 -4.88 -9.92 -12.76
N GLY A 356 -4.36 -9.53 -11.60
CA GLY A 356 -4.76 -10.02 -10.28
C GLY A 356 -4.22 -9.06 -9.22
N ASP A 357 -4.84 -9.00 -8.04
CA ASP A 357 -4.57 -7.93 -7.07
C ASP A 357 -4.68 -6.54 -7.70
N SER A 358 -5.77 -6.33 -8.44
CA SER A 358 -6.01 -5.12 -9.21
C SER A 358 -6.57 -3.98 -8.36
N HIS A 359 -6.13 -2.76 -8.63
CA HIS A 359 -6.41 -1.58 -7.81
C HIS A 359 -7.25 -0.53 -8.53
N ASP A 360 -6.88 -0.17 -9.77
CA ASP A 360 -7.60 0.81 -10.58
C ASP A 360 -7.79 0.34 -12.01
N MET A 361 -8.82 0.88 -12.66
CA MET A 361 -9.17 0.55 -14.03
C MET A 361 -9.65 1.81 -14.73
N TRP A 362 -9.32 1.93 -16.01
CA TRP A 362 -9.77 3.01 -16.85
C TRP A 362 -10.10 2.48 -18.25
N ALA A 363 -11.24 2.90 -18.79
CA ALA A 363 -11.63 2.65 -20.16
C ALA A 363 -11.81 4.00 -20.87
N ASP A 364 -11.33 4.08 -22.11
CA ASP A 364 -11.41 5.31 -22.88
C ASP A 364 -12.87 5.61 -23.26
N PRO A 365 -13.44 6.76 -22.84
CA PRO A 365 -14.84 7.08 -23.15
C PRO A 365 -15.09 7.38 -24.63
N LEU A 366 -14.05 7.60 -25.43
CA LEU A 366 -14.15 7.83 -26.87
C LEU A 366 -13.71 6.61 -27.70
N LEU A 367 -12.91 5.70 -27.12
CA LEU A 367 -12.40 4.49 -27.76
C LEU A 367 -12.60 3.27 -26.84
N PRO A 368 -13.81 2.72 -26.70
CA PRO A 368 -14.14 1.77 -25.63
C PRO A 368 -13.37 0.42 -25.63
N ASP A 369 -12.67 0.10 -26.72
CA ASP A 369 -11.77 -1.05 -26.81
C ASP A 369 -10.42 -0.81 -26.11
N ARG A 370 -10.08 0.46 -25.83
CA ARG A 370 -8.86 0.89 -25.15
C ARG A 370 -9.09 0.94 -23.65
N MET A 371 -8.37 0.10 -22.91
CA MET A 371 -8.47 0.03 -21.45
C MET A 371 -7.12 -0.13 -20.78
N MET A 372 -7.05 0.25 -19.50
CA MET A 372 -5.94 0.07 -18.60
C MET A 372 -6.40 -0.57 -17.30
N ILE A 373 -5.58 -1.46 -16.75
CA ILE A 373 -5.75 -2.00 -15.41
C ILE A 373 -4.43 -1.84 -14.66
N SER A 374 -4.50 -1.32 -13.45
CA SER A 374 -3.39 -1.24 -12.51
C SER A 374 -3.49 -2.39 -11.51
N ASP A 375 -2.35 -3.01 -11.19
CA ASP A 375 -2.28 -4.11 -10.24
C ASP A 375 -0.93 -4.15 -9.50
N ASP A 376 -0.72 -5.17 -8.65
CA ASP A 376 0.53 -5.39 -7.93
C ASP A 376 1.71 -5.80 -8.84
N GLY A 377 1.43 -6.20 -10.08
CA GLY A 377 2.38 -6.62 -11.13
C GLY A 377 2.80 -5.52 -12.12
N GLY A 378 2.03 -4.45 -12.23
CA GLY A 378 2.33 -3.24 -13.00
C GLY A 378 1.05 -2.63 -13.52
N VAL A 379 1.08 -2.26 -14.80
CA VAL A 379 -0.12 -1.90 -15.55
C VAL A 379 -0.23 -2.82 -16.75
N VAL A 380 -1.45 -3.20 -17.10
CA VAL A 380 -1.76 -3.82 -18.39
C VAL A 380 -2.60 -2.87 -19.24
N ILE A 381 -2.28 -2.81 -20.53
CA ILE A 381 -3.00 -1.99 -21.52
C ILE A 381 -3.53 -2.92 -22.61
N THR A 382 -4.77 -2.68 -23.03
CA THR A 382 -5.38 -3.31 -24.20
C THR A 382 -5.90 -2.23 -25.15
N LEU A 383 -5.89 -2.52 -26.44
CA LEU A 383 -6.50 -1.71 -27.52
C LEU A 383 -7.58 -2.50 -28.27
N ASN A 384 -7.92 -3.70 -27.79
CA ASN A 384 -8.85 -4.61 -28.46
C ASN A 384 -9.79 -5.28 -27.48
N ARG A 385 -10.24 -4.51 -26.48
CA ARG A 385 -11.27 -4.90 -25.51
C ARG A 385 -10.92 -6.19 -24.77
N GLY A 386 -9.66 -6.29 -24.34
CA GLY A 386 -9.18 -7.38 -23.51
C GLY A 386 -8.82 -8.68 -24.22
N LYS A 387 -8.89 -8.75 -25.56
CA LYS A 387 -8.44 -9.92 -26.34
C LYS A 387 -6.94 -10.16 -26.21
N SER A 388 -6.15 -9.10 -26.07
CA SER A 388 -4.73 -9.16 -25.74
C SER A 388 -4.30 -7.98 -24.87
N TRP A 389 -3.27 -8.20 -24.05
CA TRP A 389 -2.78 -7.21 -23.10
C TRP A 389 -1.26 -7.03 -23.21
N LYS A 390 -0.81 -5.78 -23.12
CA LYS A 390 0.61 -5.42 -22.98
C LYS A 390 0.89 -5.07 -21.52
N ARG A 391 1.81 -5.79 -20.89
CA ARG A 391 2.30 -5.52 -19.52
C ARG A 391 3.36 -4.42 -19.54
N ILE A 392 3.18 -3.41 -18.70
CA ILE A 392 4.13 -2.33 -18.45
C ILE A 392 4.75 -2.53 -17.07
N LYS A 393 6.09 -2.51 -17.03
CA LYS A 393 6.88 -2.53 -15.78
C LYS A 393 7.66 -1.23 -15.68
N LEU A 394 7.54 -0.56 -14.54
CA LEU A 394 8.24 0.68 -14.24
C LEU A 394 9.43 0.39 -13.33
N PRO A 395 10.46 1.25 -13.27
CA PRO A 395 11.58 1.10 -12.33
C PRO A 395 11.18 1.57 -10.91
N ASN A 396 10.10 1.01 -10.36
CA ASN A 396 9.45 1.43 -9.11
C ASN A 396 9.25 0.27 -8.11
N ALA A 397 10.21 -0.65 -8.01
CA ALA A 397 10.05 -1.82 -7.16
C ALA A 397 9.77 -1.45 -5.70
N GLN A 398 8.69 -2.03 -5.17
CA GLN A 398 8.38 -1.95 -3.76
C GLN A 398 9.22 -2.96 -3.01
N MET A 399 10.32 -2.47 -2.43
CA MET A 399 11.24 -3.22 -1.60
C MET A 399 10.88 -3.00 -0.13
N TYR A 400 10.79 -4.07 0.65
CA TYR A 400 10.44 -3.99 2.08
C TYR A 400 11.65 -3.68 2.96
N HIS A 401 12.72 -4.46 2.79
CA HIS A 401 13.99 -4.33 3.50
C HIS A 401 15.14 -4.42 2.50
N VAL A 402 16.24 -3.75 2.81
CA VAL A 402 17.45 -3.76 1.98
C VAL A 402 18.64 -4.20 2.82
N ALA A 403 19.40 -5.17 2.31
CA ALA A 403 20.69 -5.57 2.85
C ALA A 403 21.76 -5.57 1.75
N VAL A 404 23.02 -5.57 2.17
CA VAL A 404 24.18 -5.72 1.28
C VAL A 404 25.11 -6.80 1.82
N ASP A 405 25.89 -7.41 0.94
CA ASP A 405 26.98 -8.28 1.34
C ASP A 405 28.32 -7.54 1.41
N ASN A 406 29.39 -8.27 1.76
CA ASN A 406 30.74 -7.75 1.87
C ASN A 406 31.60 -8.05 0.63
N GLN A 407 31.00 -8.47 -0.49
CA GLN A 407 31.74 -8.73 -1.73
C GLN A 407 32.24 -7.42 -2.35
N ILE A 408 33.26 -7.51 -3.21
CA ILE A 408 33.72 -6.37 -4.01
C ILE A 408 33.76 -6.80 -5.49
N PRO A 409 32.82 -6.33 -6.33
CA PRO A 409 31.68 -5.46 -5.99
C PRO A 409 30.62 -6.18 -5.13
N TYR A 410 29.93 -5.41 -4.27
CA TYR A 410 28.89 -5.95 -3.38
C TYR A 410 27.58 -6.20 -4.12
N TYR A 411 26.74 -7.08 -3.57
CA TYR A 411 25.35 -7.28 -3.99
C TYR A 411 24.38 -6.59 -3.02
N VAL A 412 23.21 -6.24 -3.56
CA VAL A 412 22.06 -5.68 -2.86
C VAL A 412 20.95 -6.72 -2.83
N TYR A 413 20.30 -6.86 -1.68
CA TYR A 413 19.28 -7.87 -1.42
C TYR A 413 18.02 -7.23 -0.87
N GLY A 414 16.85 -7.82 -1.15
CA GLY A 414 15.61 -7.42 -0.51
C GLY A 414 14.40 -8.21 -0.97
N GLY A 415 13.35 -8.22 -0.13
CA GLY A 415 12.03 -8.73 -0.49
C GLY A 415 11.30 -7.74 -1.37
N LYS A 416 10.74 -8.20 -2.49
CA LYS A 416 9.98 -7.39 -3.45
C LYS A 416 8.51 -7.79 -3.44
N GLN A 417 7.58 -6.82 -3.43
CA GLN A 417 6.12 -7.05 -3.59
C GLN A 417 5.83 -8.18 -4.59
N ASP A 418 4.92 -9.12 -4.27
CA ASP A 418 4.48 -10.24 -5.10
C ASP A 418 5.62 -11.05 -5.75
N GLY A 419 6.76 -11.16 -5.06
CA GLY A 419 7.97 -11.76 -5.58
C GLY A 419 8.71 -12.65 -4.59
N SER A 420 9.79 -13.27 -5.08
CA SER A 420 10.80 -13.89 -4.23
C SER A 420 11.59 -12.84 -3.45
N GLY A 421 12.48 -13.27 -2.56
CA GLY A 421 13.65 -12.45 -2.25
C GLY A 421 14.45 -12.23 -3.54
N TYR A 422 15.02 -11.04 -3.72
CA TYR A 422 15.85 -10.71 -4.87
C TYR A 422 17.26 -10.31 -4.45
N LYS A 423 18.23 -10.62 -5.32
CA LYS A 423 19.59 -10.09 -5.26
C LYS A 423 20.02 -9.48 -6.60
N GLY A 424 20.84 -8.44 -6.57
CA GLY A 424 21.42 -7.83 -7.76
C GLY A 424 22.71 -7.07 -7.44
N PRO A 425 23.53 -6.73 -8.45
CA PRO A 425 24.81 -6.08 -8.23
C PRO A 425 24.64 -4.64 -7.73
N GLY A 426 25.45 -4.24 -6.74
CA GLY A 426 25.55 -2.85 -6.29
C GLY A 426 26.20 -1.93 -7.33
N THR A 427 26.98 -2.50 -8.25
CA THR A 427 27.59 -1.81 -9.39
C THR A 427 26.76 -2.03 -10.66
N ALA A 428 25.72 -1.21 -10.88
CA ALA A 428 25.02 -1.20 -12.17
C ALA A 428 25.97 -0.94 -13.35
N SER A 429 25.99 -1.86 -14.33
CA SER A 429 26.56 -1.67 -15.66
C SER A 429 25.55 -1.07 -16.66
N GLY A 430 24.29 -0.91 -16.25
CA GLY A 430 23.17 -0.42 -17.05
C GLY A 430 21.85 -0.82 -16.41
N ARG A 431 20.72 -0.35 -16.94
CA ARG A 431 19.36 -0.69 -16.49
C ARG A 431 19.00 -2.14 -16.84
N ASN A 432 19.78 -3.12 -16.41
CA ASN A 432 19.57 -4.50 -16.83
C ASN A 432 18.86 -5.31 -15.76
N ASP A 433 17.53 -5.37 -15.88
CA ASP A 433 16.66 -6.21 -15.04
C ASP A 433 17.13 -7.67 -15.01
N ALA A 434 17.83 -8.15 -16.05
CA ALA A 434 18.37 -9.50 -16.13
C ALA A 434 19.49 -9.81 -15.12
N GLU A 435 20.11 -8.80 -14.52
CA GLU A 435 21.13 -8.99 -13.48
C GLU A 435 20.53 -9.30 -12.11
N TRP A 436 19.22 -9.04 -11.91
CA TRP A 436 18.52 -9.33 -10.67
C TRP A 436 17.95 -10.75 -10.68
N GLN A 437 18.24 -11.50 -9.62
CA GLN A 437 17.93 -12.92 -9.52
C GLN A 437 17.15 -13.22 -8.25
N ALA A 438 16.29 -14.23 -8.30
CA ALA A 438 15.64 -14.77 -7.13
C ALA A 438 16.66 -15.35 -6.13
N THR A 439 16.36 -15.26 -4.84
CA THR A 439 17.15 -15.81 -3.74
C THR A 439 16.23 -16.33 -2.63
N ALA A 440 16.81 -16.65 -1.46
CA ALA A 440 16.10 -17.00 -0.25
C ALA A 440 15.01 -15.97 0.07
N GLY A 441 13.93 -16.46 0.66
CA GLY A 441 12.83 -15.66 1.17
C GLY A 441 11.81 -15.30 0.10
N GLY A 442 11.00 -14.32 0.43
CA GLY A 442 9.89 -13.87 -0.39
C GLY A 442 9.59 -12.40 -0.17
N GLU A 443 8.39 -12.04 -0.60
CA GLU A 443 7.92 -10.68 -0.84
C GLU A 443 8.29 -9.66 0.23
N CYS A 444 8.12 -10.00 1.49
CA CYS A 444 8.11 -9.05 2.60
C CYS A 444 9.18 -9.35 3.66
N GLY A 445 10.07 -10.30 3.37
CA GLY A 445 11.06 -10.76 4.33
C GLY A 445 12.30 -9.88 4.40
N PHE A 446 12.98 -9.99 5.54
CA PHE A 446 14.41 -9.68 5.62
C PHE A 446 15.17 -10.71 4.78
N ILE A 447 15.93 -10.22 3.80
CA ILE A 447 16.85 -11.03 2.99
C ILE A 447 18.26 -10.66 3.42
N VAL A 448 18.88 -11.53 4.22
CA VAL A 448 20.12 -11.26 4.94
C VAL A 448 21.22 -12.16 4.39
N PRO A 449 22.17 -11.63 3.60
CA PRO A 449 23.35 -12.40 3.21
C PRO A 449 24.24 -12.66 4.43
N ASP A 450 24.91 -13.80 4.46
CA ASP A 450 25.89 -14.11 5.49
C ASP A 450 27.11 -13.17 5.36
N PRO A 451 27.57 -12.53 6.45
CA PRO A 451 28.62 -11.53 6.40
C PRO A 451 30.02 -12.11 6.11
N VAL A 452 30.21 -13.42 6.28
CA VAL A 452 31.50 -14.12 6.10
C VAL A 452 31.48 -14.98 4.85
N ASP A 453 30.36 -15.67 4.59
CA ASP A 453 30.19 -16.56 3.43
C ASP A 453 29.14 -16.05 2.45
N PRO A 454 29.51 -15.33 1.38
CA PRO A 454 28.55 -14.72 0.45
C PRO A 454 27.72 -15.75 -0.36
N ASN A 455 28.05 -17.04 -0.27
CA ASN A 455 27.24 -18.09 -0.90
C ASN A 455 25.98 -18.42 -0.08
N ILE A 456 25.91 -17.99 1.18
CA ILE A 456 24.80 -18.28 2.08
C ILE A 456 23.92 -17.05 2.23
N VAL A 457 22.62 -17.24 2.01
CA VAL A 457 21.62 -16.18 2.21
C VAL A 457 20.44 -16.73 2.98
N TRP A 458 19.97 -15.95 3.95
CA TRP A 458 18.80 -16.24 4.76
C TRP A 458 17.67 -15.32 4.32
N GLY A 459 16.45 -15.83 4.23
CA GLY A 459 15.32 -15.06 3.72
C GLY A 459 14.00 -15.42 4.36
N GLY A 460 13.35 -14.41 4.96
CA GLY A 460 11.99 -14.49 5.47
C GLY A 460 10.93 -14.31 4.38
N SER A 461 9.67 -14.58 4.72
CA SER A 461 8.48 -14.27 3.93
C SER A 461 7.24 -14.27 4.84
N TYR A 462 6.10 -13.82 4.34
CA TYR A 462 4.83 -13.90 5.03
C TYR A 462 4.49 -15.36 5.41
N ASN A 463 3.53 -15.54 6.31
CA ASN A 463 3.12 -16.86 6.80
C ASN A 463 4.29 -17.68 7.42
N ALA A 464 5.16 -16.98 8.16
CA ALA A 464 6.37 -17.55 8.78
C ALA A 464 7.27 -18.30 7.77
N GLY A 465 7.25 -17.90 6.49
CA GLY A 465 8.16 -18.45 5.49
C GLY A 465 9.60 -18.14 5.87
N PHE A 466 10.45 -19.17 5.97
CA PHE A 466 11.88 -18.97 6.24
C PHE A 466 12.68 -19.98 5.44
N THR A 467 13.59 -19.48 4.62
CA THR A 467 14.46 -20.29 3.77
C THR A 467 15.91 -19.84 3.86
N ARG A 468 16.81 -20.79 3.56
CA ARG A 468 18.24 -20.58 3.42
C ARG A 468 18.67 -21.10 2.05
N VAL A 469 19.43 -20.30 1.32
CA VAL A 469 20.04 -20.69 0.04
C VAL A 469 21.54 -20.90 0.22
N ASP A 470 22.08 -21.91 -0.44
CA ASP A 470 23.52 -22.08 -0.66
C ASP A 470 23.82 -22.07 -2.17
N TYR A 471 24.43 -20.99 -2.65
CA TYR A 471 24.70 -20.80 -4.08
C TYR A 471 25.72 -21.78 -4.65
N ARG A 472 26.54 -22.44 -3.84
CA ARG A 472 27.51 -23.43 -4.34
C ARG A 472 26.83 -24.68 -4.87
N THR A 473 25.73 -25.06 -4.21
CA THR A 473 24.94 -26.25 -4.55
C THR A 473 23.69 -25.91 -5.36
N GLY A 474 23.28 -24.63 -5.35
CA GLY A 474 22.00 -24.19 -5.91
C GLY A 474 20.80 -24.63 -5.06
N HIS A 475 21.01 -25.19 -3.87
CA HIS A 475 19.94 -25.69 -3.02
C HIS A 475 19.32 -24.57 -2.18
N GLN A 476 17.99 -24.52 -2.19
CA GLN A 476 17.19 -23.76 -1.24
C GLN A 476 16.51 -24.72 -0.26
N LYS A 477 16.69 -24.49 1.04
CA LYS A 477 16.07 -25.28 2.10
C LYS A 477 15.12 -24.42 2.92
N THR A 478 13.95 -24.97 3.23
CA THR A 478 13.05 -24.41 4.25
C THR A 478 13.62 -24.66 5.64
N VAL A 479 13.79 -23.59 6.42
CA VAL A 479 14.35 -23.59 7.77
C VAL A 479 13.36 -23.00 8.78
N LYS A 480 12.07 -23.24 8.55
CA LYS A 480 10.97 -22.78 9.42
C LYS A 480 11.20 -23.22 10.86
N ILE A 481 10.97 -22.29 11.78
CA ILE A 481 11.03 -22.55 13.23
C ILE A 481 9.94 -23.54 13.66
N TRP A 482 8.77 -23.47 13.02
CA TRP A 482 7.65 -24.35 13.30
C TRP A 482 6.88 -24.69 12.02
N PRO A 483 6.61 -25.97 11.73
CA PRO A 483 6.03 -26.40 10.46
C PRO A 483 4.49 -26.28 10.46
N GLU A 484 3.98 -25.10 10.83
CA GLU A 484 2.55 -24.77 10.83
C GLU A 484 2.26 -23.69 9.76
N SER A 485 1.10 -23.78 9.11
CA SER A 485 0.60 -22.70 8.28
C SER A 485 -0.28 -21.78 9.14
N ALA A 486 0.08 -20.51 9.21
CA ALA A 486 -0.70 -19.47 9.89
C ALA A 486 -1.79 -18.86 8.98
N TYR A 487 -1.95 -19.35 7.74
CA TYR A 487 -2.85 -18.77 6.77
C TYR A 487 -4.31 -18.82 7.24
N GLY A 488 -4.94 -17.66 7.36
CA GLY A 488 -6.31 -17.52 7.86
C GLY A 488 -6.48 -17.71 9.37
N ALA A 489 -5.41 -18.03 10.11
CA ALA A 489 -5.49 -18.25 11.54
C ALA A 489 -5.52 -16.92 12.33
N PRO A 490 -6.33 -16.79 13.37
CA PRO A 490 -6.17 -15.72 14.36
C PRO A 490 -4.87 -15.93 15.16
N ALA A 491 -4.27 -14.86 15.64
CA ALA A 491 -2.98 -14.94 16.34
C ALA A 491 -3.05 -15.79 17.62
N GLY A 492 -4.22 -15.84 18.27
CA GLY A 492 -4.41 -16.49 19.58
C GLY A 492 -4.32 -18.02 19.57
N ILE A 493 -4.45 -18.66 18.40
CA ILE A 493 -4.36 -20.13 18.28
C ILE A 493 -2.98 -20.63 17.82
N LEU A 494 -2.09 -19.71 17.41
CA LEU A 494 -0.79 -20.06 16.86
C LEU A 494 0.22 -20.27 17.97
N LYS A 495 1.04 -21.32 17.85
CA LYS A 495 2.16 -21.55 18.78
C LYS A 495 3.17 -20.40 18.72
N TYR A 496 3.57 -20.01 17.51
CA TYR A 496 4.45 -18.87 17.28
C TYR A 496 3.80 -17.87 16.34
N ARG A 497 3.76 -16.62 16.78
CA ARG A 497 3.14 -15.51 16.05
C ARG A 497 4.23 -14.74 15.32
N PHE A 498 4.29 -14.90 14.01
CA PHE A 498 5.22 -14.18 13.14
C PHE A 498 4.49 -13.06 12.42
N ASN A 499 5.02 -11.83 12.51
CA ASN A 499 4.49 -10.73 11.72
C ASN A 499 4.77 -10.99 10.23
N TRP A 500 3.99 -10.35 9.36
CA TRP A 500 4.23 -10.27 7.91
C TRP A 500 5.71 -10.00 7.58
N THR A 501 6.37 -9.14 8.35
CA THR A 501 7.79 -8.80 8.17
C THR A 501 8.64 -9.18 9.40
N PHE A 502 8.56 -10.43 9.84
CA PHE A 502 9.33 -10.85 11.01
C PHE A 502 10.86 -10.64 10.83
N PRO A 503 11.58 -10.17 11.87
CA PRO A 503 12.98 -9.81 11.77
C PRO A 503 13.88 -11.05 11.74
N ILE A 504 14.97 -10.95 10.97
CA ILE A 504 16.08 -11.92 10.92
C ILE A 504 17.38 -11.16 11.13
N ALA A 505 18.28 -11.70 11.95
CA ALA A 505 19.61 -11.12 12.18
C ALA A 505 20.67 -12.23 12.23
N ILE A 506 21.88 -11.92 11.81
CA ILE A 506 23.06 -12.79 11.95
C ILE A 506 23.98 -12.12 12.98
N SER A 507 24.53 -12.91 13.90
CA SER A 507 25.45 -12.39 14.91
C SER A 507 26.68 -11.74 14.24
N PRO A 508 27.13 -10.57 14.70
CA PRO A 508 28.36 -9.96 14.19
C PRO A 508 29.64 -10.69 14.66
N PHE A 509 29.54 -11.57 15.66
CA PHE A 509 30.67 -12.31 16.25
C PHE A 509 30.75 -13.77 15.78
N ASP A 510 29.61 -14.39 15.50
CA ASP A 510 29.53 -15.78 15.04
C ASP A 510 28.47 -15.91 13.94
N HIS A 511 28.91 -15.92 12.69
CA HIS A 511 28.01 -15.99 11.54
C HIS A 511 27.14 -17.26 11.48
N ASN A 512 27.48 -18.32 12.23
CA ASN A 512 26.62 -19.51 12.34
C ASN A 512 25.40 -19.26 13.24
N LYS A 513 25.45 -18.23 14.08
CA LYS A 513 24.37 -17.86 14.99
C LYS A 513 23.40 -16.90 14.30
N VAL A 514 22.22 -17.42 13.98
CA VAL A 514 21.16 -16.67 13.29
C VAL A 514 19.92 -16.58 14.17
N TYR A 515 19.35 -15.39 14.26
CA TYR A 515 18.19 -15.06 15.06
C TYR A 515 16.96 -14.79 14.19
N ALA A 516 15.79 -15.11 14.71
CA ALA A 516 14.52 -14.71 14.13
C ALA A 516 13.48 -14.38 15.21
N GLY A 517 12.59 -13.41 14.92
CA GLY A 517 11.61 -12.90 15.88
C GLY A 517 10.19 -13.40 15.64
N SER A 518 9.56 -13.99 16.66
CA SER A 518 8.11 -14.14 16.77
C SER A 518 7.61 -13.26 17.93
N GLN A 519 6.70 -13.74 18.77
CA GLN A 519 6.60 -13.23 20.15
C GLN A 519 7.85 -13.55 21.00
N PHE A 520 8.74 -14.43 20.52
CA PHE A 520 10.01 -14.79 21.16
C PHE A 520 11.20 -14.47 20.24
N VAL A 521 12.41 -14.45 20.79
CA VAL A 521 13.66 -14.56 20.02
C VAL A 521 14.04 -16.02 19.90
N HIS A 522 14.18 -16.48 18.66
CA HIS A 522 14.67 -17.81 18.31
C HIS A 522 16.10 -17.73 17.81
N VAL A 523 16.91 -18.74 18.08
CA VAL A 523 18.29 -18.85 17.57
C VAL A 523 18.53 -20.23 16.97
N THR A 524 19.33 -20.27 15.91
CA THR A 524 19.95 -21.48 15.38
C THR A 524 21.46 -21.29 15.32
N THR A 525 22.20 -22.38 15.52
CA THR A 525 23.66 -22.46 15.32
C THR A 525 24.04 -23.62 14.38
N ASP A 526 23.06 -24.25 13.74
CA ASP A 526 23.22 -25.48 12.93
C ASP A 526 22.67 -25.32 11.50
N GLY A 527 22.68 -24.09 10.99
CA GLY A 527 22.18 -23.78 9.64
C GLY A 527 20.67 -23.91 9.51
N GLY A 528 19.92 -23.74 10.61
CA GLY A 528 18.46 -23.78 10.63
C GLY A 528 17.90 -25.20 10.62
N ALA A 529 18.70 -26.20 11.01
CA ALA A 529 18.22 -27.56 11.20
C ALA A 529 17.42 -27.69 12.50
N SER A 530 17.76 -26.92 13.53
CA SER A 530 17.00 -26.77 14.77
C SER A 530 17.02 -25.33 15.28
N TRP A 531 16.02 -24.99 16.11
CA TRP A 531 15.83 -23.67 16.69
C TRP A 531 15.60 -23.75 18.20
N GLN A 532 16.22 -22.85 18.95
CA GLN A 532 16.04 -22.69 20.38
C GLN A 532 15.38 -21.35 20.69
N VAL A 533 14.44 -21.34 21.64
CA VAL A 533 13.87 -20.11 22.19
C VAL A 533 14.81 -19.58 23.27
N ILE A 534 15.30 -18.36 23.13
CA ILE A 534 16.27 -17.74 24.07
C ILE A 534 15.72 -16.53 24.83
N SER A 535 14.42 -16.24 24.67
CA SER A 535 13.75 -15.17 25.39
C SER A 535 12.47 -15.68 26.08
N PRO A 536 11.97 -14.97 27.10
CA PRO A 536 10.56 -15.06 27.47
C PRO A 536 9.66 -14.53 26.33
N ASP A 537 8.34 -14.63 26.49
CA ASP A 537 7.39 -13.97 25.58
C ASP A 537 7.58 -12.46 25.73
N LEU A 538 8.04 -11.80 24.66
CA LEU A 538 8.31 -10.36 24.61
C LEU A 538 7.10 -9.55 24.19
N SER A 539 5.96 -10.20 23.95
CA SER A 539 4.70 -9.54 23.62
C SER A 539 3.95 -9.07 24.87
N THR A 540 2.95 -8.21 24.66
CA THR A 540 1.98 -7.88 25.72
C THR A 540 1.06 -9.04 26.07
N ASN A 541 1.05 -10.11 25.26
CA ASN A 541 0.21 -11.29 25.34
C ASN A 541 -1.29 -11.03 25.61
N ASP A 542 -1.81 -9.90 25.13
CA ASP A 542 -3.19 -9.48 25.32
C ASP A 542 -4.12 -10.26 24.39
N GLN A 543 -4.82 -11.25 24.93
CA GLN A 543 -5.70 -12.16 24.18
C GLN A 543 -6.84 -11.42 23.46
N SER A 544 -7.28 -10.26 23.97
CA SER A 544 -8.34 -9.47 23.34
C SER A 544 -7.92 -8.86 22.00
N LYS A 545 -6.62 -8.87 21.68
CA LYS A 545 -6.01 -8.32 20.47
C LYS A 545 -5.52 -9.41 19.50
N MET A 546 -5.94 -10.66 19.69
CA MET A 546 -5.41 -11.81 18.96
C MET A 546 -6.44 -12.59 18.14
N ASP A 547 -7.66 -12.05 18.03
CA ASP A 547 -8.76 -12.64 17.26
C ASP A 547 -8.66 -12.30 15.76
N TYR A 548 -9.65 -12.70 14.97
CA TYR A 548 -9.74 -12.42 13.55
C TYR A 548 -9.74 -10.91 13.23
N SER A 549 -8.89 -10.53 12.29
CA SER A 549 -8.85 -9.17 11.72
C SER A 549 -9.82 -9.07 10.55
N GLY A 550 -10.41 -7.90 10.35
CA GLY A 550 -11.05 -7.51 9.10
C GLY A 550 -12.47 -6.95 9.19
N GLY A 551 -13.12 -7.01 10.34
CA GLY A 551 -14.53 -6.58 10.51
C GLY A 551 -15.49 -7.50 9.77
N LEU A 552 -16.22 -6.96 8.79
CA LEU A 552 -17.19 -7.71 7.97
C LEU A 552 -16.56 -8.87 7.18
N THR A 553 -15.45 -8.61 6.49
CA THR A 553 -14.68 -9.65 5.78
C THR A 553 -13.39 -9.92 6.51
N LYS A 554 -13.23 -11.15 7.01
CA LYS A 554 -12.02 -11.56 7.72
C LYS A 554 -10.85 -11.74 6.76
N ASP A 555 -9.67 -11.30 7.18
CA ASP A 555 -8.41 -11.51 6.48
C ASP A 555 -7.25 -11.58 7.46
N ASN A 556 -6.59 -12.73 7.52
CA ASN A 556 -5.57 -13.05 8.52
C ASN A 556 -4.36 -13.67 7.82
N LEU A 557 -3.43 -12.83 7.39
CA LEU A 557 -2.16 -13.24 6.75
C LEU A 557 -0.92 -12.98 7.61
N GLY A 558 -1.11 -12.61 8.88
CA GLY A 558 -0.04 -12.25 9.81
C GLY A 558 0.38 -10.78 9.76
N VAL A 559 -0.27 -9.95 8.94
CA VAL A 559 -0.02 -8.50 8.83
C VAL A 559 -0.36 -7.77 10.13
N GLU A 560 -1.49 -8.10 10.73
CA GLU A 560 -1.98 -7.48 11.97
C GLU A 560 -1.64 -8.30 13.22
N TYR A 561 -0.65 -9.19 13.16
CA TYR A 561 -0.12 -9.80 14.39
C TYR A 561 0.74 -8.75 15.10
N GLY A 562 0.08 -8.01 15.99
CA GLY A 562 0.66 -6.91 16.74
C GLY A 562 1.39 -7.34 18.00
N CYS A 563 2.11 -6.38 18.60
CA CYS A 563 2.78 -6.53 19.89
C CYS A 563 3.81 -7.66 19.95
N ILE A 564 4.43 -8.06 18.83
CA ILE A 564 5.48 -9.09 18.76
C ILE A 564 6.84 -8.49 18.36
N VAL A 565 7.90 -9.30 18.36
CA VAL A 565 9.24 -8.86 17.99
C VAL A 565 9.25 -8.41 16.54
N PHE A 566 9.61 -7.14 16.31
CA PHE A 566 9.62 -6.51 14.98
C PHE A 566 11.02 -6.10 14.51
N ALA A 567 12.01 -6.10 15.41
CA ALA A 567 13.42 -5.85 15.12
C ALA A 567 14.31 -6.65 16.07
N ILE A 568 15.46 -7.11 15.57
CA ILE A 568 16.50 -7.81 16.35
C ILE A 568 17.86 -7.24 15.92
N ALA A 569 18.70 -6.89 16.88
CA ALA A 569 20.11 -6.58 16.65
C ALA A 569 20.91 -7.05 17.86
N GLU A 570 21.99 -7.81 17.61
CA GLU A 570 22.96 -8.14 18.65
C GLU A 570 23.88 -6.92 18.89
N SER A 571 24.27 -6.71 20.15
CA SER A 571 25.20 -5.64 20.51
C SER A 571 26.51 -5.79 19.71
N PRO A 572 27.07 -4.71 19.13
CA PRO A 572 28.37 -4.76 18.48
C PRO A 572 29.54 -4.77 19.47
N VAL A 573 29.26 -4.59 20.77
CA VAL A 573 30.26 -4.69 21.85
C VAL A 573 30.20 -6.09 22.44
N GLU A 574 31.31 -6.82 22.32
CA GLU A 574 31.52 -8.11 22.97
C GLU A 574 31.66 -7.89 24.48
N GLN A 575 30.86 -8.62 25.28
CA GLN A 575 30.89 -8.53 26.75
C GLN A 575 31.90 -9.50 27.35
#